data_AF-A0A4Y2G793-F1
#
_entry.id   AF-A0A4Y2G793-F1
#
_cell.length_a   1.000
_cell.length_b   1.000
_cell.length_c   1.000
_cell.angle_alpha   90.00
_cell.angle_beta   90.00
_cell.angle_gamma   90.00
#
_symmetry.space_group_name_H-M   'P 1'
#
loop_
_entity.id
_entity.type
_entity.pdbx_description
1 polymer ?
#
loop_
_entity_poly.entity_id
_entity_poly.type
_entity_poly.pdbx_seq_one_letter_code
_entity_poly.pdbx_strand_id
1 'polypeptide(L)'
;MGSHKKHVRKYFCCLRSNDGNGKMEFQGLPDSCEVVQSTETKRRGHHYLINVRCSYSEEGRTVHTTEKGRLFVRLTGRKAQSPVLEAKKDYVQFFPGSTIEFLVSTTQMGRLLRLDLEWRSTASLLNPLTWRLFNVPQIYIRDIIVTHLETGERVVFCGRDEALIPHKIRTIFANQSCARQPPPFMEDKKKKQDLDSMSSHLKPRFYSDR
;
A
#
# COMPACT_ATOMS: atom_id res chain seq x y z
N MET A 1 -46.57 22.33 -9.59
CA MET A 1 -45.46 21.56 -10.17
C MET A 1 -44.28 22.51 -10.40
N GLY A 2 -43.34 22.60 -9.45
CA GLY A 2 -42.18 23.50 -9.53
C GLY A 2 -40.96 22.76 -10.09
N SER A 3 -40.44 23.23 -11.23
CA SER A 3 -39.29 22.63 -11.92
C SER A 3 -37.98 23.17 -11.32
N HIS A 4 -37.22 22.31 -10.64
CA HIS A 4 -35.88 22.64 -10.17
C HIS A 4 -34.88 22.65 -11.34
N LYS A 5 -34.46 23.84 -11.78
CA LYS A 5 -33.34 24.01 -12.71
C LYS A 5 -32.04 23.57 -12.03
N LYS A 6 -31.47 22.45 -12.48
CA LYS A 6 -30.10 22.03 -12.12
C LYS A 6 -29.09 23.00 -12.74
N HIS A 7 -28.40 23.76 -11.91
CA HIS A 7 -27.25 24.56 -12.36
C HIS A 7 -26.09 23.61 -12.71
N VAL A 8 -25.75 23.56 -14.00
CA VAL A 8 -24.53 22.91 -14.50
C VAL A 8 -23.35 23.82 -14.14
N ARG A 9 -22.58 23.46 -13.11
CA ARG A 9 -21.31 24.11 -12.81
C ARG A 9 -20.31 23.82 -13.94
N LYS A 10 -20.06 24.81 -14.80
CA LYS A 10 -18.92 24.82 -15.73
C LYS A 10 -17.69 25.28 -14.97
N TYR A 11 -16.69 24.41 -14.82
CA TYR A 11 -15.38 24.80 -14.31
C TYR A 11 -14.59 25.45 -15.45
N PHE A 12 -14.39 26.76 -15.37
CA PHE A 12 -13.45 27.46 -16.25
C PHE A 12 -12.04 27.32 -15.66
N CYS A 13 -11.16 26.60 -16.36
CA CYS A 13 -9.75 26.56 -16.02
C CYS A 13 -9.07 27.82 -16.58
N CYS A 14 -8.86 28.83 -15.74
CA CYS A 14 -7.96 29.92 -16.09
C CYS A 14 -6.50 29.43 -15.96
N LEU A 15 -5.81 29.31 -17.09
CA LEU A 15 -4.37 29.10 -17.11
C LEU A 15 -3.69 30.41 -16.71
N ARG A 16 -2.94 30.37 -15.61
CA ARG A 16 -2.13 31.50 -15.14
C ARG A 16 -0.74 31.37 -15.75
N SER A 17 -0.48 32.11 -16.84
CA SER A 17 0.89 32.35 -17.28
C SER A 17 1.46 33.48 -16.43
N ASN A 18 2.65 33.30 -15.87
CA ASN A 18 3.34 34.33 -15.10
C ASN A 18 4.66 34.58 -15.83
N ASP A 19 4.69 35.61 -16.68
CA ASP A 19 5.82 36.02 -17.51
C ASP A 19 6.88 36.82 -16.73
N GLY A 20 6.75 36.90 -15.40
CA GLY A 20 7.72 37.57 -14.53
C GLY A 20 7.63 39.10 -14.55
N ASN A 21 6.75 39.70 -15.36
CA ASN A 21 6.61 41.16 -15.45
C ASN A 21 5.37 41.70 -14.72
N GLY A 22 4.62 40.83 -14.03
CA GLY A 22 3.46 41.24 -13.24
C GLY A 22 2.27 41.78 -14.06
N LYS A 23 2.31 41.65 -15.40
CA LYS A 23 1.20 42.04 -16.28
C LYS A 23 0.25 40.87 -16.44
N MET A 24 -1.00 41.04 -16.01
CA MET A 24 -2.05 40.04 -16.18
C MET A 24 -2.81 40.29 -17.48
N GLU A 25 -2.77 39.32 -18.40
CA GLU A 25 -3.69 39.29 -19.54
C GLU A 25 -4.76 38.23 -19.32
N PHE A 26 -6.02 38.63 -19.46
CA PHE A 26 -7.18 37.74 -19.43
C PHE A 26 -7.72 37.62 -20.85
N GLN A 27 -7.66 36.42 -21.42
CA GLN A 27 -8.38 36.10 -22.66
C GLN A 27 -9.72 35.46 -22.29
N GLY A 28 -10.76 36.29 -22.13
CA GLY A 28 -12.13 35.86 -21.81
C GLY A 28 -13.08 37.04 -21.65
N LEU A 29 -14.34 36.86 -22.04
CA LEU A 29 -15.36 37.92 -22.16
C LEU A 29 -15.54 38.75 -20.87
N PRO A 30 -15.73 40.09 -20.97
CA PRO A 30 -15.40 41.03 -19.90
C PRO A 30 -16.43 41.13 -18.77
N ASP A 31 -17.62 40.54 -18.91
CA ASP A 31 -18.79 41.05 -18.18
C ASP A 31 -19.34 40.15 -17.05
N SER A 32 -18.59 39.16 -16.54
CA SER A 32 -19.12 38.32 -15.43
C SER A 32 -18.07 37.67 -14.51
N CYS A 33 -16.82 38.15 -14.49
CA CYS A 33 -15.81 37.56 -13.61
C CYS A 33 -15.79 38.23 -12.24
N GLU A 34 -16.46 37.63 -11.25
CA GLU A 34 -16.16 37.92 -9.85
C GLU A 34 -14.77 37.36 -9.51
N VAL A 35 -13.82 38.25 -9.24
CA VAL A 35 -12.49 37.87 -8.75
C VAL A 35 -12.61 37.54 -7.26
N VAL A 36 -12.88 36.28 -6.95
CA VAL A 36 -12.73 35.76 -5.58
C VAL A 36 -11.25 35.47 -5.36
N GLN A 37 -10.51 36.44 -4.82
CA GLN A 37 -9.16 36.20 -4.30
C GLN A 37 -9.26 35.35 -3.04
N SER A 38 -9.11 34.03 -3.21
CA SER A 38 -8.88 33.14 -2.08
C SER A 38 -7.53 33.51 -1.44
N THR A 39 -7.56 33.90 -0.16
CA THR A 39 -6.36 34.09 0.67
C THR A 39 -5.68 32.77 1.03
N GLU A 40 -6.29 31.64 0.64
CA GLU A 40 -5.64 30.34 0.66
C GLU A 40 -4.63 30.29 -0.49
N THR A 41 -3.34 30.37 -0.16
CA THR A 41 -2.26 30.05 -1.09
C THR A 41 -2.62 28.74 -1.80
N LYS A 42 -2.92 28.79 -3.11
CA LYS A 42 -3.23 27.63 -3.95
C LYS A 42 -2.00 26.71 -3.93
N ARG A 43 -1.93 25.82 -2.93
CA ARG A 43 -0.82 24.87 -2.77
C ARG A 43 -0.84 24.01 -4.02
N ARG A 44 0.25 24.02 -4.79
CA ARG A 44 0.43 23.11 -5.92
C ARG A 44 0.31 21.69 -5.36
N GLY A 45 -0.75 20.98 -5.74
CA GLY A 45 -0.94 19.59 -5.36
C GLY A 45 0.14 18.73 -6.01
N HIS A 46 0.73 17.83 -5.23
CA HIS A 46 1.69 16.84 -5.70
C HIS A 46 1.00 15.49 -5.89
N HIS A 47 1.27 14.85 -7.02
CA HIS A 47 0.62 13.62 -7.42
C HIS A 47 1.54 12.42 -7.24
N TYR A 48 0.98 11.38 -6.63
CA TYR A 48 1.67 10.13 -6.35
C TYR A 48 0.89 8.97 -6.97
N LEU A 49 1.56 8.23 -7.83
CA LEU A 49 1.04 7.00 -8.41
C LEU A 49 1.44 5.83 -7.50
N ILE A 50 0.46 5.08 -7.00
CA ILE A 50 0.67 3.98 -6.06
C ILE A 50 0.23 2.68 -6.74
N ASN A 51 1.19 1.77 -6.85
CA ASN A 51 1.01 0.45 -7.43
C ASN A 51 1.19 -0.62 -6.34
N VAL A 52 0.10 -1.30 -5.96
CA VAL A 52 0.08 -2.34 -4.94
C VAL A 52 0.06 -3.70 -5.60
N ARG A 53 1.07 -4.54 -5.33
CA ARG A 53 1.16 -5.90 -5.87
C ARG A 53 0.82 -6.91 -4.79
N CYS A 54 -0.21 -7.71 -5.03
CA CYS A 54 -0.57 -8.81 -4.16
C CYS A 54 0.44 -9.96 -4.29
N SER A 55 0.63 -10.71 -3.21
CA SER A 55 1.53 -11.86 -3.14
C SER A 55 0.91 -13.11 -3.79
N TYR A 56 1.78 -14.03 -4.19
CA TYR A 56 1.45 -15.42 -4.56
C TYR A 56 1.91 -16.33 -3.41
N SER A 57 1.38 -16.18 -2.19
CA SER A 57 1.73 -17.12 -1.10
C SER A 57 0.90 -18.40 -1.21
N GLU A 58 1.45 -19.54 -0.79
CA GLU A 58 0.73 -20.82 -0.76
C GLU A 58 -0.46 -20.78 0.21
N GLU A 59 -0.46 -19.90 1.23
CA GLU A 59 -1.65 -19.67 2.08
C GLU A 59 -2.81 -19.05 1.28
N GLY A 60 -2.49 -18.22 0.27
CA GLY A 60 -3.46 -17.71 -0.71
C GLY A 60 -3.86 -18.72 -1.79
N ARG A 61 -3.22 -19.90 -1.84
CA ARG A 61 -3.49 -20.96 -2.83
C ARG A 61 -4.50 -21.98 -2.31
N THR A 62 -4.46 -22.30 -1.01
CA THR A 62 -5.45 -23.18 -0.36
C THR A 62 -6.79 -22.51 -0.14
N VAL A 63 -6.82 -21.18 -0.18
CA VAL A 63 -8.03 -20.39 -0.04
C VAL A 63 -8.15 -19.52 -1.29
N HIS A 64 -8.92 -19.96 -2.29
CA HIS A 64 -9.31 -19.15 -3.46
C HIS A 64 -10.22 -17.96 -3.07
N THR A 65 -9.94 -17.27 -1.95
CA THR A 65 -10.72 -16.13 -1.49
C THR A 65 -10.21 -14.90 -2.20
N THR A 66 -10.85 -14.65 -3.33
CA THR A 66 -10.92 -13.32 -3.87
C THR A 66 -11.64 -12.42 -2.87
N GLU A 67 -10.90 -11.52 -2.23
CA GLU A 67 -11.42 -10.62 -1.20
C GLU A 67 -11.74 -9.25 -1.78
N LYS A 68 -12.78 -8.59 -1.27
CA LYS A 68 -13.24 -7.30 -1.76
C LYS A 68 -13.22 -6.28 -0.63
N GLY A 69 -12.75 -5.07 -0.92
CA GLY A 69 -12.64 -4.05 0.11
C GLY A 69 -12.13 -2.70 -0.40
N ARG A 70 -11.93 -1.79 0.55
CA ARG A 70 -11.33 -0.48 0.31
C ARG A 70 -9.96 -0.41 0.96
N LEU A 71 -9.02 0.19 0.27
CA LEU A 71 -7.68 0.43 0.76
C LEU A 71 -7.53 1.90 1.10
N PHE A 72 -7.03 2.17 2.29
CA PHE A 72 -6.68 3.49 2.76
C PHE A 72 -5.18 3.55 2.97
N VAL A 73 -4.58 4.68 2.58
CA VAL A 73 -3.13 4.87 2.57
C VAL A 73 -2.78 6.18 3.22
N ARG A 74 -1.74 6.18 4.04
CA ARG A 74 -1.13 7.41 4.54
C ARG A 74 0.36 7.42 4.20
N LEU A 75 0.77 8.44 3.45
CA LEU A 75 2.15 8.67 3.06
C LEU A 75 2.84 9.51 4.14
N THR A 76 4.03 9.09 4.57
CA THR A 76 4.88 9.88 5.46
C THR A 76 6.23 10.07 4.80
N GLY A 77 6.58 11.32 4.50
CA GLY A 77 7.88 11.70 3.97
C GLY A 77 8.65 12.61 4.91
N ARG A 78 9.83 13.06 4.48
CA ARG A 78 10.70 13.95 5.28
C ARG A 78 10.10 15.33 5.56
N LYS A 79 9.27 15.85 4.66
CA LYS A 79 8.73 17.21 4.74
C LYS A 79 7.33 17.27 5.35
N ALA A 80 6.53 16.24 5.12
CA ALA A 80 5.13 16.21 5.53
C ALA A 80 4.60 14.79 5.65
N GLN A 81 3.43 14.69 6.26
CA GLN A 81 2.59 13.50 6.28
C GLN A 81 1.25 13.83 5.62
N SER A 82 0.74 12.91 4.79
CA SER A 82 -0.56 13.06 4.18
C SER A 82 -1.67 12.80 5.20
N PRO A 83 -2.91 13.29 4.97
CA PRO A 83 -4.07 12.69 5.62
C PRO A 83 -4.22 11.22 5.21
N VAL A 84 -5.18 10.51 5.81
CA VAL A 84 -5.57 9.17 5.34
C VAL A 84 -6.30 9.32 4.00
N LEU A 85 -5.77 8.72 2.96
CA LEU A 85 -6.24 8.82 1.57
C LEU A 85 -6.94 7.51 1.19
N GLU A 86 -8.17 7.61 0.69
CA GLU A 86 -8.85 6.46 0.10
C GLU A 86 -8.28 6.20 -1.30
N ALA A 87 -7.81 4.98 -1.56
CA ALA A 87 -7.15 4.60 -2.82
C ALA A 87 -8.10 4.69 -4.02
N LYS A 88 -9.29 4.11 -3.90
CA LYS A 88 -10.38 4.17 -4.89
C LYS A 88 -11.70 4.31 -4.17
N LYS A 89 -12.62 5.10 -4.75
CA LYS A 89 -13.99 5.28 -4.23
C LYS A 89 -14.80 3.98 -4.29
N ASP A 90 -14.52 3.16 -5.30
CA ASP A 90 -15.18 1.87 -5.49
C ASP A 90 -14.43 0.76 -4.75
N TYR A 91 -15.19 -0.26 -4.38
CA TYR A 91 -14.63 -1.47 -3.78
C TYR A 91 -13.78 -2.24 -4.79
N VAL A 92 -12.54 -2.51 -4.41
CA VAL A 92 -11.56 -3.21 -5.24
C VAL A 92 -11.48 -4.68 -4.85
N GLN A 93 -11.27 -5.52 -5.85
CA GLN A 93 -11.10 -6.95 -5.69
C GLN A 93 -9.60 -7.28 -5.62
N PHE A 94 -9.20 -8.01 -4.59
CA PHE A 94 -7.84 -8.43 -4.30
C PHE A 94 -7.75 -9.95 -4.47
N PHE A 95 -6.84 -10.41 -5.32
CA PHE A 95 -6.59 -11.82 -5.55
C PHE A 95 -5.08 -12.04 -5.73
N PRO A 96 -4.57 -13.26 -5.49
CA PRO A 96 -3.14 -13.54 -5.59
C PRO A 96 -2.55 -13.11 -6.94
N GLY A 97 -1.44 -12.39 -6.89
CA GLY A 97 -0.76 -11.88 -8.09
C GLY A 97 -1.35 -10.64 -8.75
N SER A 98 -2.52 -10.17 -8.29
CA SER A 98 -3.12 -8.95 -8.85
C SER A 98 -2.26 -7.71 -8.58
N THR A 99 -2.38 -6.72 -9.46
CA THR A 99 -1.76 -5.40 -9.28
C THR A 99 -2.85 -4.35 -9.32
N ILE A 100 -2.90 -3.50 -8.28
CA ILE A 100 -3.88 -2.44 -8.14
C ILE A 100 -3.15 -1.10 -8.23
N GLU A 101 -3.56 -0.27 -9.17
CA GLU A 101 -3.04 1.07 -9.36
C GLU A 101 -4.05 2.14 -8.93
N PHE A 102 -3.57 3.18 -8.25
CA PHE A 102 -4.34 4.37 -7.92
C PHE A 102 -3.50 5.63 -7.82
N LEU A 103 -4.14 6.77 -8.06
CA LEU A 103 -3.54 8.10 -8.06
C LEU A 103 -4.02 8.87 -6.84
N VAL A 104 -3.10 9.46 -6.09
CA VAL A 104 -3.44 10.35 -4.98
C VAL A 104 -2.79 11.72 -5.13
N SER A 105 -3.47 12.77 -4.67
CA SER A 105 -2.94 14.13 -4.63
C SER A 105 -2.80 14.58 -3.17
N THR A 106 -1.63 15.10 -2.81
CA THR A 106 -1.34 15.60 -1.46
C THR A 106 -0.30 16.72 -1.49
N THR A 107 0.15 17.21 -0.33
CA THR A 107 1.21 18.22 -0.26
C THR A 107 2.58 17.60 -0.56
N GLN A 108 3.63 18.41 -0.66
CA GLN A 108 4.98 17.92 -0.95
C GLN A 108 5.49 17.07 0.22
N MET A 109 5.55 15.75 0.05
CA MET A 109 6.02 14.83 1.10
C MET A 109 7.55 14.84 1.25
N GLY A 110 8.28 15.21 0.20
CA GLY A 110 9.73 14.95 0.09
C GLY A 110 10.01 13.45 -0.03
N ARG A 111 11.24 13.02 0.28
CA ARG A 111 11.62 11.59 0.27
C ARG A 111 10.70 10.80 1.19
N LEU A 112 10.00 9.80 0.66
CA LEU A 112 9.09 8.96 1.41
C LEU A 112 9.87 8.04 2.37
N LEU A 113 9.38 7.94 3.60
CA LEU A 113 10.01 7.17 4.68
C LEU A 113 9.17 5.97 5.07
N ARG A 114 7.85 6.15 5.09
CA ARG A 114 6.89 5.19 5.65
C ARG A 114 5.54 5.28 4.94
N LEU A 115 4.90 4.12 4.86
CA LEU A 115 3.57 3.91 4.31
C LEU A 115 2.71 3.24 5.37
N ASP A 116 1.57 3.83 5.73
CA ASP A 116 0.56 3.14 6.52
C ASP A 116 -0.59 2.70 5.61
N LEU A 117 -1.02 1.45 5.79
CA LEU A 117 -2.09 0.82 5.04
C LEU A 117 -3.18 0.40 6.00
N GLU A 118 -4.42 0.66 5.64
CA GLU A 118 -5.59 0.12 6.30
C GLU A 118 -6.50 -0.47 5.25
N TRP A 119 -6.83 -1.75 5.39
CA TRP A 119 -7.78 -2.41 4.51
C TRP A 119 -9.11 -2.60 5.25
N ARG A 120 -10.22 -2.30 4.57
CA ARG A 120 -11.57 -2.54 5.08
C ARG A 120 -12.30 -3.49 4.14
N SER A 121 -12.58 -4.69 4.62
CA SER A 121 -13.28 -5.73 3.86
C SER A 121 -14.77 -5.38 3.72
N THR A 122 -15.40 -5.81 2.64
CA THR A 122 -16.86 -5.83 2.50
C THR A 122 -17.51 -7.06 3.11
N ALA A 123 -16.72 -8.05 3.54
CA ALA A 123 -17.26 -9.28 4.08
C ALA A 123 -17.95 -9.01 5.43
N SER A 124 -19.22 -9.36 5.53
CA SER A 124 -19.94 -9.38 6.81
C SER A 124 -19.39 -10.53 7.67
N LEU A 125 -18.65 -10.20 8.72
CA LEU A 125 -18.08 -11.18 9.67
C LEU A 125 -19.16 -11.97 10.45
N LEU A 126 -20.40 -11.48 10.44
CA LEU A 126 -21.55 -12.05 11.15
C LEU A 126 -22.61 -12.64 10.21
N ASN A 127 -22.27 -12.94 8.95
CA ASN A 127 -23.22 -13.62 8.06
C ASN A 127 -23.30 -15.13 8.44
N PRO A 128 -24.45 -15.60 8.95
CA PRO A 128 -24.61 -17.00 9.38
C PRO A 128 -24.55 -18.00 8.21
N LEU A 129 -24.69 -17.55 6.95
CA LEU A 129 -24.57 -18.41 5.78
C LEU A 129 -23.11 -18.72 5.40
N THR A 130 -22.11 -18.00 5.92
CA THR A 130 -20.70 -18.17 5.51
C THR A 130 -19.74 -18.58 6.63
N TRP A 131 -20.19 -18.68 7.89
CA TRP A 131 -19.41 -19.17 9.04
C TRP A 131 -18.00 -18.53 9.15
N ARG A 132 -17.84 -17.27 8.75
CA ARG A 132 -16.55 -16.55 8.71
C ARG A 132 -16.04 -16.07 10.08
N LEU A 133 -16.69 -16.46 11.17
CA LEU A 133 -16.24 -16.20 12.54
C LEU A 133 -14.88 -16.83 12.85
N PHE A 134 -14.52 -17.91 12.15
CA PHE A 134 -13.24 -18.61 12.33
C PHE A 134 -12.18 -18.25 11.28
N ASN A 135 -12.56 -17.63 10.16
CA ASN A 135 -11.69 -17.28 9.03
C ASN A 135 -11.80 -15.80 8.72
N VAL A 136 -11.04 -14.98 9.48
CA VAL A 136 -10.92 -13.54 9.23
C VAL A 136 -10.30 -13.34 7.84
N PRO A 137 -10.93 -12.54 6.95
CA PRO A 137 -10.40 -12.36 5.61
C PRO A 137 -9.06 -11.63 5.68
N GLN A 138 -8.13 -12.01 4.83
CA GLN A 138 -6.76 -11.48 4.83
C GLN A 138 -6.32 -11.25 3.38
N ILE A 139 -5.58 -10.16 3.15
CA ILE A 139 -4.92 -9.92 1.86
C ILE A 139 -3.42 -9.82 2.08
N TYR A 140 -2.65 -10.37 1.15
CA TYR A 140 -1.19 -10.43 1.23
C TYR A 140 -0.58 -9.49 0.20
N ILE A 141 0.27 -8.58 0.66
CA ILE A 141 0.96 -7.62 -0.20
C ILE A 141 2.42 -8.01 -0.30
N ARG A 142 2.90 -8.13 -1.53
CA ARG A 142 4.30 -8.42 -1.84
C ARG A 142 5.11 -7.14 -1.72
N ASP A 143 4.70 -6.13 -2.47
CA ASP A 143 5.31 -4.81 -2.43
C ASP A 143 4.36 -3.73 -2.95
N ILE A 144 4.73 -2.49 -2.64
CA ILE A 144 4.03 -1.29 -3.05
C ILE A 144 5.06 -0.33 -3.62
N ILE A 145 4.80 0.12 -4.83
CA ILE A 145 5.63 1.08 -5.54
C ILE A 145 4.91 2.42 -5.51
N VAL A 146 5.58 3.44 -4.97
CA VAL A 146 5.07 4.81 -4.97
C VAL A 146 5.98 5.66 -5.85
N THR A 147 5.38 6.26 -6.89
CA THR A 147 6.08 7.14 -7.84
C THR A 147 5.59 8.57 -7.66
N HIS A 148 6.49 9.50 -7.39
CA HIS A 148 6.22 10.92 -7.32
C HIS A 148 6.21 11.50 -8.75
N LEU A 149 5.04 11.87 -9.27
CA LEU A 149 4.88 12.18 -10.70
C LEU A 149 5.55 13.50 -11.12
N GLU A 150 5.71 14.47 -10.20
CA GLU A 150 6.38 15.73 -10.54
C GLU A 150 7.91 15.62 -10.58
N THR A 151 8.51 14.65 -9.88
CA THR A 151 9.97 14.50 -9.80
C THR A 151 10.50 13.24 -10.47
N GLY A 152 9.63 12.25 -10.72
CA GLY A 152 10.02 10.92 -11.17
C GLY A 152 10.61 10.03 -10.08
N GLU A 153 10.72 10.50 -8.83
CA GLU A 153 11.26 9.70 -7.72
C GLU A 153 10.36 8.49 -7.46
N ARG A 154 10.96 7.30 -7.34
CA ARG A 154 10.27 6.04 -7.09
C ARG A 154 10.79 5.38 -5.82
N VAL A 155 9.88 4.99 -4.93
CA VAL A 155 10.19 4.29 -3.69
C VAL A 155 9.43 2.96 -3.65
N VAL A 156 10.10 1.90 -3.21
CA VAL A 156 9.52 0.56 -3.05
C VAL A 156 9.36 0.26 -1.57
N PHE A 157 8.17 -0.16 -1.17
CA PHE A 157 7.81 -0.60 0.17
C PHE A 157 7.52 -2.10 0.14
N CYS A 158 8.25 -2.89 0.93
CA CYS A 158 8.15 -4.34 0.90
C CYS A 158 7.14 -4.83 1.96
N GLY A 159 6.10 -5.55 1.53
CA GLY A 159 5.05 -6.05 2.41
C GLY A 159 5.45 -7.32 3.20
N ARG A 160 6.53 -7.99 2.79
CA ARG A 160 7.07 -9.22 3.41
C ARG A 160 6.08 -10.38 3.48
N ASP A 161 5.10 -10.40 2.58
CA ASP A 161 4.02 -11.38 2.58
C ASP A 161 3.29 -11.45 3.94
N GLU A 162 3.25 -10.34 4.69
CA GLU A 162 2.46 -10.25 5.91
C GLU A 162 1.00 -9.90 5.58
N ALA A 163 0.07 -10.57 6.26
CA ALA A 163 -1.36 -10.37 6.06
C ALA A 163 -1.82 -8.98 6.52
N LEU A 164 -2.57 -8.28 5.66
CA LEU A 164 -3.40 -7.16 6.06
C LEU A 164 -4.73 -7.69 6.62
N ILE A 165 -4.94 -7.41 7.90
CA ILE A 165 -6.16 -7.73 8.63
C ILE A 165 -7.13 -6.54 8.52
N PRO A 166 -8.44 -6.77 8.30
CA PRO A 166 -9.43 -5.70 8.25
C PRO A 166 -9.34 -4.77 9.45
N HIS A 167 -9.44 -3.46 9.20
CA HIS A 167 -9.39 -2.38 10.21
C HIS A 167 -8.10 -2.29 11.03
N LYS A 168 -7.07 -3.07 10.70
CA LYS A 168 -5.76 -2.99 11.34
C LYS A 168 -4.82 -2.18 10.46
N ILE A 169 -4.24 -1.13 11.04
CA ILE A 169 -3.22 -0.35 10.36
C ILE A 169 -1.92 -1.14 10.31
N ARG A 170 -1.37 -1.30 9.11
CA ARG A 170 -0.06 -1.88 8.87
C ARG A 170 0.91 -0.80 8.39
N THR A 171 2.06 -0.71 9.05
CA THR A 171 3.10 0.25 8.71
C THR A 171 4.27 -0.45 8.00
N ILE A 172 4.70 0.10 6.87
CA ILE A 172 5.84 -0.39 6.08
C ILE A 172 6.85 0.75 5.91
N PHE A 173 8.12 0.45 6.11
CA PHE A 173 9.22 1.43 5.98
C PHE A 173 9.99 1.23 4.68
N ALA A 174 10.46 2.33 4.08
CA ALA A 174 11.14 2.33 2.78
C ALA A 174 12.52 1.62 2.79
N ASN A 175 13.10 1.38 3.96
CA ASN A 175 14.40 0.72 4.13
C ASN A 175 14.31 -0.81 4.28
N GLN A 176 13.12 -1.39 4.17
CA GLN A 176 12.94 -2.83 4.30
C GLN A 176 13.20 -3.53 2.98
N SER A 177 13.95 -4.64 3.02
CA SER A 177 14.19 -5.49 1.84
C SER A 177 12.97 -6.34 1.49
N CYS A 178 12.77 -6.57 0.19
CA CYS A 178 11.76 -7.48 -0.37
C CYS A 178 12.31 -8.91 -0.53
N ALA A 179 13.56 -9.16 -0.13
CA ALA A 179 14.10 -10.50 -0.09
C ALA A 179 13.21 -11.35 0.84
N ARG A 180 12.76 -12.52 0.34
CA ARG A 180 12.07 -13.49 1.18
C ARG A 180 12.97 -13.81 2.37
N GLN A 181 12.46 -13.62 3.59
CA GLN A 181 13.13 -14.24 4.72
C GLN A 181 13.08 -15.75 4.47
N PRO A 182 14.21 -16.47 4.58
CA PRO A 182 14.14 -17.92 4.58
C PRO A 182 13.16 -18.35 5.68
N PRO A 183 12.31 -19.36 5.43
CA PRO A 183 11.40 -19.86 6.46
C PRO A 183 12.19 -20.17 7.74
N PRO A 184 11.64 -19.90 8.93
CA PRO A 184 12.34 -20.08 10.21
C PRO A 184 12.50 -21.56 10.61
N PHE A 185 12.85 -22.43 9.66
CA PHE A 185 13.03 -23.85 9.89
C PHE A 185 13.99 -24.49 8.87
N MET A 186 15.30 -24.26 9.01
CA MET A 186 16.36 -25.18 8.57
C MET A 186 17.73 -24.82 9.20
N GLU A 187 17.80 -24.43 10.49
CA GLU A 187 19.09 -24.33 11.20
C GLU A 187 19.38 -25.47 12.19
N ASP A 188 18.42 -26.38 12.43
CA ASP A 188 18.62 -27.47 13.43
C ASP A 188 19.13 -28.80 12.85
N LYS A 189 19.24 -28.95 11.52
CA LYS A 189 19.74 -30.22 10.95
C LYS A 189 21.26 -30.35 10.89
N LYS A 190 22.02 -29.29 11.14
CA LYS A 190 23.50 -29.37 11.14
C LYS A 190 24.08 -29.78 12.49
N LYS A 191 23.37 -29.57 13.60
CA LYS A 191 23.89 -29.87 14.95
C LYS A 191 23.70 -31.32 15.40
N LYS A 192 22.82 -32.09 14.75
CA LYS A 192 22.61 -33.51 15.07
C LYS A 192 23.57 -34.46 14.33
N GLN A 193 24.16 -34.03 13.22
CA GLN A 193 25.11 -34.85 12.46
C GLN A 193 26.52 -34.86 13.09
N ASP A 194 26.89 -33.80 13.81
CA ASP A 194 28.19 -33.71 14.48
C ASP A 194 28.24 -34.44 15.84
N LEU A 195 27.10 -34.64 16.52
CA LEU A 195 27.07 -35.45 17.76
C LEU A 195 27.04 -36.96 17.52
N ASP A 196 26.45 -37.43 16.41
CA ASP A 196 26.44 -38.86 16.08
C ASP A 196 27.76 -39.35 15.45
N SER A 197 28.61 -38.44 14.96
CA SER A 197 29.95 -38.79 14.44
C SER A 197 30.98 -39.07 15.54
N MET A 198 30.86 -38.44 16.72
CA MET A 198 31.78 -38.66 17.84
C MET A 198 31.50 -39.92 18.68
N SER A 199 30.35 -40.59 18.50
CA SER A 199 29.96 -41.76 19.31
C SER A 199 30.28 -43.12 18.65
N SER A 200 31.11 -43.15 17.59
CA SER A 200 31.48 -44.39 16.88
C SER A 200 32.87 -44.95 17.22
N HIS A 201 33.63 -44.30 18.12
CA HIS A 201 35.03 -44.68 18.43
C HIS A 201 35.27 -45.43 19.76
N LEU A 202 34.24 -45.83 20.50
CA LEU A 202 34.42 -46.68 21.69
C LEU A 202 33.92 -48.10 21.44
N LYS A 203 34.73 -48.90 20.72
CA LYS A 203 34.62 -50.36 20.75
C LYS A 203 35.36 -50.90 21.99
N PRO A 204 34.72 -51.70 22.85
CA PRO A 204 35.43 -52.43 23.90
C PRO A 204 36.26 -53.56 23.28
N ARG A 205 37.56 -53.61 23.59
CA ARG A 205 38.41 -54.77 23.34
C ARG A 205 38.09 -55.83 24.40
N PHE A 206 37.41 -56.90 24.01
CA PHE A 206 37.39 -58.13 24.78
C PHE A 206 38.77 -58.78 24.68
N TYR A 207 39.45 -58.93 25.82
CA TYR A 207 40.61 -59.82 25.95
C TYR A 207 40.07 -61.23 26.20
N SER A 208 40.40 -62.15 25.32
CA SER A 208 40.31 -63.58 25.53
C SER A 208 41.63 -64.02 26.14
N ASP A 209 41.62 -64.68 27.30
CA ASP A 209 42.62 -65.69 27.61
C ASP A 209 42.16 -66.61 28.76
N ARG A 210 42.03 -67.89 28.38
CA ARG A 210 42.26 -69.16 29.11
C ARG A 210 41.47 -69.48 30.38
#